data_AF-A0A562QKJ7-F1
#
_entry.id   AF-A0A562QKJ7-F1
#
_cell.length_a   1.000
_cell.length_b   1.000
_cell.length_c   1.000
_cell.angle_alpha   90.00
_cell.angle_beta   90.00
_cell.angle_gamma   90.00
#
_symmetry.space_group_name_H-M   'P 1'
#
loop_
_entity.id
_entity.type
_entity.pdbx_description
1 polymer ?
#
loop_
_entity_poly.entity_id
_entity_poly.type
_entity_poly.pdbx_seq_one_letter_code
_entity_poly.pdbx_strand_id
1 'polypeptide(L)'
;MAPADDSGLLETVAAAPQLRTPDQTEAFLDSLPISELASMWCALQRVSRRDQAGSIWAIKLYFDHLPHRLPQAALDLVLGVLKTEADKPTVMQLNDKFLLALLYAHGPEVIARIEREAAHNDRLRWLLGGVHGGPDEPLTPRIARIADSEAWQVDHLAQRTPREPLDCASMSVSELAHAWVEQYSRSDRDQDDNLFAIMDFERDLREEDPDGMIDLILEIVKIESNPVLLALLAAGPLEDVISVGTIDRIEHEARINERFRDLLGGVWYYRASDELKTRLDALVGESRW
;
A
#
# COMPACT_ATOMS: atom_id res chain seq x y z
N MET A 1 -24.93 1.12 -15.92
CA MET A 1 -23.62 1.48 -16.50
C MET A 1 -22.79 0.21 -16.46
N ALA A 2 -22.37 -0.32 -17.61
CA ALA A 2 -21.50 -1.51 -17.64
C ALA A 2 -20.15 -1.15 -16.99
N PRO A 3 -19.46 -2.09 -16.32
CA PRO A 3 -18.10 -1.85 -15.86
C PRO A 3 -17.27 -1.44 -17.08
N ALA A 4 -16.51 -0.36 -16.95
CA ALA A 4 -15.47 -0.06 -17.94
C ALA A 4 -14.59 -1.31 -18.07
N ASP A 5 -14.11 -1.59 -19.28
CA ASP A 5 -13.26 -2.74 -19.56
C ASP A 5 -11.88 -2.51 -18.92
N ASP A 6 -11.82 -2.69 -17.60
CA ASP A 6 -10.66 -2.46 -16.74
C ASP A 6 -9.50 -3.41 -17.12
N SER A 7 -9.81 -4.54 -17.77
CA SER A 7 -8.83 -5.49 -18.29
C SER A 7 -7.93 -4.86 -19.34
N GLY A 8 -8.51 -4.10 -20.28
CA GLY A 8 -7.73 -3.44 -21.35
C GLY A 8 -6.82 -2.32 -20.82
N LEU A 9 -7.21 -1.64 -19.75
CA LEU A 9 -6.43 -0.55 -19.15
C LEU A 9 -5.29 -1.10 -18.28
N LEU A 10 -5.53 -2.20 -17.55
CA LEU A 10 -4.49 -2.94 -16.83
C LEU A 10 -3.49 -3.60 -17.80
N GLU A 11 -3.96 -4.16 -18.91
CA GLU A 11 -3.10 -4.64 -20.00
C GLU A 11 -2.26 -3.50 -20.60
N THR A 12 -2.84 -2.31 -20.73
CA THR A 12 -2.11 -1.12 -21.23
C THR A 12 -1.05 -0.65 -20.23
N VAL A 13 -1.34 -0.66 -18.92
CA VAL A 13 -0.36 -0.34 -17.85
C VAL A 13 0.76 -1.39 -17.82
N ALA A 14 0.40 -2.68 -17.93
CA ALA A 14 1.37 -3.77 -17.95
C ALA A 14 2.22 -3.76 -19.25
N ALA A 15 1.63 -3.33 -20.37
CA ALA A 15 2.29 -3.17 -21.67
C ALA A 15 3.08 -1.85 -21.80
N ALA A 16 3.01 -0.96 -20.81
CA ALA A 16 3.88 0.20 -20.76
C ALA A 16 5.35 -0.29 -20.82
N PRO A 17 6.18 0.30 -21.69
CA PRO A 17 7.53 -0.20 -21.89
C PRO A 17 8.29 -0.19 -20.57
N GLN A 18 8.89 -1.33 -20.20
CA GLN A 18 9.91 -1.36 -19.16
C GLN A 18 11.14 -0.64 -19.69
N LEU A 19 11.19 0.67 -19.45
CA LEU A 19 12.32 1.49 -19.82
C LEU A 19 13.50 1.20 -18.88
N ARG A 20 14.72 1.40 -19.40
CA ARG A 20 15.93 0.88 -18.74
C ARG A 20 16.28 1.62 -17.45
N THR A 21 15.76 2.83 -17.26
CA THR A 21 16.02 3.65 -16.08
C THR A 21 14.75 4.36 -15.60
N PRO A 22 14.64 4.68 -14.30
CA PRO A 22 13.56 5.51 -13.77
C PRO A 22 13.38 6.82 -14.55
N ASP A 23 14.47 7.53 -14.86
CA ASP A 23 14.43 8.79 -15.61
C ASP A 23 13.79 8.66 -17.00
N GLN A 24 13.98 7.51 -17.68
CA GLN A 24 13.37 7.26 -18.98
C GLN A 24 11.86 7.03 -18.83
N THR A 25 11.44 6.30 -17.79
CA THR A 25 10.03 6.13 -17.43
C THR A 25 9.39 7.49 -17.14
N GLU A 26 10.03 8.33 -16.32
CA GLU A 26 9.53 9.67 -16.00
C GLU A 26 9.38 10.52 -17.26
N ALA A 27 10.41 10.60 -18.12
CA ALA A 27 10.36 11.39 -19.34
C ALA A 27 9.28 10.93 -20.34
N PHE A 28 9.03 9.62 -20.42
CA PHE A 28 7.94 9.07 -21.22
C PHE A 28 6.58 9.50 -20.64
N LEU A 29 6.38 9.31 -19.33
CA LEU A 29 5.12 9.63 -18.67
C LEU A 29 4.83 11.14 -18.65
N ASP A 30 5.84 11.99 -18.49
CA ASP A 30 5.72 13.45 -18.58
C ASP A 30 5.24 13.93 -19.97
N SER A 31 5.42 13.13 -21.02
CA SER A 31 4.96 13.45 -22.37
C SER A 31 3.50 13.11 -22.63
N LEU A 32 2.86 12.33 -21.75
CA LEU A 32 1.49 11.88 -21.93
C LEU A 32 0.47 12.98 -21.59
N PRO A 33 -0.68 13.02 -22.27
CA PRO A 33 -1.79 13.87 -21.89
C PRO A 33 -2.28 13.58 -20.46
N ILE A 34 -2.69 14.62 -19.71
CA ILE A 34 -3.23 14.48 -18.35
C ILE A 34 -4.40 13.48 -18.28
N SER A 35 -5.24 13.38 -19.32
CA SER A 35 -6.34 12.41 -19.35
C SER A 35 -5.86 10.96 -19.39
N GLU A 36 -4.74 10.70 -20.05
CA GLU A 36 -4.13 9.37 -20.10
C GLU A 36 -3.46 9.06 -18.77
N LEU A 37 -2.71 10.03 -18.19
CA LEU A 37 -2.13 9.89 -16.86
C LEU A 37 -3.19 9.65 -15.79
N ALA A 38 -4.32 10.36 -15.82
CA ALA A 38 -5.44 10.17 -14.89
C ALA A 38 -6.04 8.76 -15.02
N SER A 39 -6.25 8.29 -16.24
CA SER A 39 -6.78 6.94 -16.48
C SER A 39 -5.81 5.86 -15.99
N MET A 40 -4.52 6.04 -16.26
CA MET A 40 -3.45 5.15 -15.81
C MET A 40 -3.35 5.13 -14.27
N TRP A 41 -3.40 6.30 -13.62
CA TRP A 41 -3.42 6.42 -12.17
C TRP A 41 -4.62 5.69 -11.56
N CYS A 42 -5.81 5.86 -12.13
CA CYS A 42 -7.02 5.16 -11.67
C CYS A 42 -6.89 3.64 -11.79
N ALA A 43 -6.38 3.11 -12.91
CA ALA A 43 -6.18 1.68 -13.09
C ALA A 43 -5.19 1.10 -12.07
N LEU A 44 -4.11 1.82 -11.77
CA LEU A 44 -3.13 1.40 -10.76
C LEU A 44 -3.75 1.19 -9.37
N GLN A 45 -4.74 2.00 -8.99
CA GLN A 45 -5.40 1.85 -7.68
C GLN A 45 -6.17 0.53 -7.55
N ARG A 46 -6.48 -0.12 -8.68
CA ARG A 46 -7.21 -1.40 -8.72
C ARG A 46 -6.27 -2.60 -8.74
N VAL A 47 -4.97 -2.38 -8.92
CA VAL A 47 -3.98 -3.45 -9.00
C VAL A 47 -3.83 -4.09 -7.62
N SER A 48 -4.05 -5.42 -7.57
CA SER A 48 -3.84 -6.18 -6.34
C SER A 48 -2.40 -6.05 -5.88
N ARG A 49 -2.15 -6.12 -4.58
CA ARG A 49 -0.78 -6.03 -4.06
C ARG A 49 0.13 -7.13 -4.62
N ARG A 50 -0.45 -8.30 -4.94
CA ARG A 50 0.25 -9.45 -5.58
C ARG A 50 0.88 -9.08 -6.92
N ASP A 51 0.30 -8.12 -7.61
CA ASP A 51 0.66 -7.74 -8.98
C ASP A 51 1.48 -6.45 -9.03
N GLN A 52 1.83 -5.86 -7.88
CA GLN A 52 2.64 -4.64 -7.79
C GLN A 52 4.15 -4.92 -8.00
N ALA A 53 4.51 -5.47 -9.15
CA ALA A 53 5.89 -5.79 -9.53
C ALA A 53 6.29 -5.18 -10.88
N GLY A 54 7.60 -5.10 -11.15
CA GLY A 54 8.13 -4.69 -12.46
C GLY A 54 7.69 -3.28 -12.88
N SER A 55 7.09 -3.16 -14.08
CA SER A 55 6.64 -1.88 -14.63
C SER A 55 5.61 -1.17 -13.76
N ILE A 56 4.74 -1.91 -13.08
CA ILE A 56 3.72 -1.33 -12.19
C ILE A 56 4.38 -0.54 -11.06
N TRP A 57 5.45 -1.08 -10.48
CA TRP A 57 6.22 -0.39 -9.45
C TRP A 57 6.86 0.90 -9.98
N ALA A 58 7.44 0.86 -11.18
CA ALA A 58 8.04 2.04 -11.80
C ALA A 58 7.01 3.16 -12.05
N ILE A 59 5.78 2.82 -12.45
CA ILE A 59 4.72 3.79 -12.67
C ILE A 59 4.16 4.30 -11.33
N LYS A 60 4.04 3.45 -10.30
CA LYS A 60 3.68 3.89 -8.94
C LYS A 60 4.68 4.94 -8.42
N LEU A 61 5.98 4.67 -8.61
CA LEU A 61 7.05 5.60 -8.23
C LEU A 61 6.98 6.94 -8.97
N TYR A 62 6.62 6.93 -10.26
CA TYR A 62 6.37 8.17 -11.00
C TYR A 62 5.30 9.03 -10.33
N PHE A 63 4.17 8.43 -9.95
CA PHE A 63 3.09 9.17 -9.29
C PHE A 63 3.43 9.59 -7.86
N ASP A 64 4.28 8.84 -7.15
CA ASP A 64 4.81 9.27 -5.85
C ASP A 64 5.73 10.50 -6.00
N HIS A 65 6.50 10.59 -7.09
CA HIS A 65 7.40 11.72 -7.35
C HIS A 65 6.70 12.95 -7.94
N LEU A 66 5.60 12.76 -8.68
CA LEU A 66 4.94 13.82 -9.45
C LEU A 66 4.56 15.05 -8.58
N PRO A 67 3.95 14.89 -7.38
CA PRO A 67 3.67 16.01 -6.48
C PRO A 67 4.90 16.83 -6.11
N HIS A 68 6.07 16.20 -5.98
CA HIS A 68 7.30 16.86 -5.57
C HIS A 68 7.98 17.61 -6.73
N ARG A 69 7.92 17.06 -7.94
CA ARG A 69 8.61 17.60 -9.13
C ARG A 69 7.79 18.62 -9.90
N LEU A 70 6.51 18.36 -10.12
CA LEU A 70 5.65 19.13 -11.02
C LEU A 70 4.30 19.45 -10.33
N PRO A 71 4.29 20.33 -9.31
CA PRO A 71 3.11 20.55 -8.47
C PRO A 71 1.86 21.02 -9.22
N GLN A 72 2.03 21.81 -10.29
CA GLN A 72 0.89 22.23 -11.13
C GLN A 72 0.32 21.07 -11.94
N ALA A 73 1.19 20.20 -12.50
CA ALA A 73 0.75 19.02 -13.24
C ALA A 73 0.13 17.97 -12.31
N ALA A 74 0.63 17.85 -11.08
CA ALA A 74 0.03 17.02 -10.04
C ALA A 74 -1.40 17.50 -9.70
N LEU A 75 -1.61 18.82 -9.58
CA LEU A 75 -2.96 19.36 -9.39
C LEU A 75 -3.84 19.14 -10.64
N ASP A 76 -3.29 19.26 -11.85
CA ASP A 76 -4.00 18.93 -13.08
C ASP A 76 -4.43 17.46 -13.12
N LEU A 77 -3.57 16.54 -12.64
CA LEU A 77 -3.90 15.12 -12.50
C LEU A 77 -5.08 14.92 -11.53
N VAL A 78 -5.04 15.54 -10.34
CA VAL A 78 -6.15 15.48 -9.37
C VAL A 78 -7.46 15.94 -10.01
N LEU A 79 -7.46 17.09 -10.69
CA LEU A 79 -8.64 17.62 -11.37
C LEU A 79 -9.09 16.71 -12.52
N GLY A 80 -8.15 16.10 -13.24
CA GLY A 80 -8.40 15.12 -14.29
C GLY A 80 -9.10 13.87 -13.77
N VAL A 81 -8.60 13.28 -12.69
CA VAL A 81 -9.21 12.12 -12.01
C VAL A 81 -10.62 12.48 -11.51
N LEU A 82 -10.79 13.62 -10.85
CA LEU A 82 -12.10 14.08 -10.36
C LEU A 82 -13.10 14.34 -11.49
N LYS A 83 -12.65 14.54 -12.73
CA LYS A 83 -13.52 14.72 -13.89
C LYS A 83 -14.02 13.39 -14.46
N THR A 84 -13.22 12.33 -14.42
CA THR A 84 -13.47 11.10 -15.18
C THR A 84 -13.79 9.89 -14.31
N GLU A 85 -13.16 9.75 -13.15
CA GLU A 85 -13.40 8.62 -12.24
C GLU A 85 -14.62 8.91 -11.38
N ALA A 86 -15.51 7.95 -11.16
CA ALA A 86 -16.68 8.11 -10.29
C ALA A 86 -16.61 7.23 -9.04
N ASP A 87 -15.75 6.21 -9.06
CA ASP A 87 -15.55 5.30 -7.94
C ASP A 87 -14.86 6.02 -6.76
N LYS A 88 -15.62 6.23 -5.68
CA LYS A 88 -15.12 6.96 -4.50
C LYS A 88 -13.88 6.31 -3.87
N PRO A 89 -13.82 4.98 -3.63
CA PRO A 89 -12.60 4.33 -3.10
C PRO A 89 -11.35 4.62 -3.93
N THR A 90 -11.45 4.58 -5.26
CA THR A 90 -10.37 4.96 -6.17
C THR A 90 -9.96 6.42 -5.99
N VAL A 91 -10.92 7.35 -5.99
CA VAL A 91 -10.62 8.79 -5.85
C VAL A 91 -10.01 9.10 -4.48
N MET A 92 -10.43 8.42 -3.41
CA MET A 92 -9.89 8.60 -2.06
C MET A 92 -8.41 8.23 -1.97
N GLN A 93 -7.86 7.42 -2.89
CA GLN A 93 -6.42 7.16 -2.93
C GLN A 93 -5.61 8.43 -3.24
N LEU A 94 -6.22 9.49 -3.79
CA LEU A 94 -5.57 10.79 -3.89
C LEU A 94 -5.28 11.40 -2.51
N ASN A 95 -6.07 11.09 -1.47
CA ASN A 95 -5.87 11.63 -0.13
C ASN A 95 -4.66 11.04 0.61
N ASP A 96 -4.34 9.76 0.36
CA ASP A 96 -3.34 9.02 1.16
C ASP A 96 -1.94 9.66 1.05
N LYS A 97 -1.28 9.50 -0.11
CA LYS A 97 0.08 10.03 -0.31
C LYS A 97 0.12 11.20 -1.28
N PHE A 98 -0.72 11.18 -2.32
CA PHE A 98 -0.56 12.09 -3.45
C PHE A 98 -0.87 13.55 -3.09
N LEU A 99 -2.08 13.83 -2.62
CA LEU A 99 -2.53 15.17 -2.24
C LEU A 99 -1.81 15.65 -0.97
N LEU A 100 -1.54 14.74 -0.03
CA LEU A 100 -0.76 15.03 1.16
C LEU A 100 0.66 15.50 0.79
N ALA A 101 1.37 14.77 -0.08
CA ALA A 101 2.70 15.15 -0.55
C ALA A 101 2.68 16.50 -1.30
N LEU A 102 1.66 16.72 -2.15
CA LEU A 102 1.50 17.98 -2.89
C LEU A 102 1.35 19.17 -1.94
N LEU A 103 0.47 19.05 -0.95
CA LEU A 103 0.19 20.12 0.00
C LEU A 103 1.33 20.35 0.97
N TYR A 104 1.97 19.28 1.43
CA TYR A 104 3.14 19.38 2.31
C TYR A 104 4.32 20.06 1.62
N ALA A 105 4.65 19.64 0.40
CA ALA A 105 5.82 20.16 -0.32
C ALA A 105 5.57 21.53 -0.97
N HIS A 106 4.38 21.74 -1.54
CA HIS A 106 4.09 22.87 -2.43
C HIS A 106 2.79 23.59 -2.12
N GLY A 107 2.19 23.35 -0.95
CA GLY A 107 0.91 23.93 -0.57
C GLY A 107 0.83 25.46 -0.72
N PRO A 108 1.84 26.26 -0.31
CA PRO A 108 1.83 27.71 -0.55
C PRO A 108 1.70 28.10 -2.03
N GLU A 109 2.23 27.29 -2.94
CA GLU A 109 2.17 27.52 -4.39
C GLU A 109 0.79 27.17 -4.96
N VAL A 110 0.21 26.03 -4.57
CA VAL A 110 -1.00 25.50 -5.19
C VAL A 110 -2.30 25.94 -4.52
N ILE A 111 -2.26 26.36 -3.25
CA ILE A 111 -3.47 26.61 -2.44
C ILE A 111 -4.41 27.67 -3.04
N ALA A 112 -3.87 28.74 -3.63
CA ALA A 112 -4.71 29.78 -4.25
C ALA A 112 -5.45 29.24 -5.47
N ARG A 113 -4.89 28.27 -6.17
CA ARG A 113 -5.54 27.59 -7.29
C ARG A 113 -6.59 26.60 -6.77
N ILE A 114 -6.26 25.80 -5.76
CA ILE A 114 -7.19 24.88 -5.10
C ILE A 114 -8.46 25.61 -4.64
N GLU A 115 -8.31 26.77 -3.96
CA GLU A 115 -9.45 27.58 -3.50
C GLU A 115 -10.33 28.06 -4.67
N ARG A 116 -9.73 28.46 -5.80
CA ARG A 116 -10.50 28.88 -6.99
C ARG A 116 -11.24 27.72 -7.65
N GLU A 117 -10.59 26.58 -7.81
CA GLU A 117 -11.22 25.39 -8.41
C GLU A 117 -12.34 24.85 -7.51
N ALA A 118 -12.12 24.82 -6.19
CA ALA A 118 -13.08 24.33 -5.21
C ALA A 118 -14.37 25.16 -5.15
N ALA A 119 -14.32 26.45 -5.52
CA ALA A 119 -15.48 27.33 -5.55
C ALA A 119 -16.61 26.80 -6.47
N HIS A 120 -16.27 25.96 -7.46
CA HIS A 120 -17.21 25.43 -8.45
C HIS A 120 -17.08 23.91 -8.64
N ASN A 121 -16.38 23.22 -7.73
CA ASN A 121 -16.11 21.80 -7.86
C ASN A 121 -16.39 21.06 -6.54
N ASP A 122 -17.61 20.54 -6.44
CA ASP A 122 -18.11 19.80 -5.26
C ASP A 122 -17.26 18.56 -4.97
N ARG A 123 -16.77 17.91 -6.03
CA ARG A 123 -15.93 16.71 -5.89
C ARG A 123 -14.55 17.05 -5.32
N LEU A 124 -14.00 18.20 -5.67
CA LEU A 124 -12.76 18.70 -5.07
C LEU A 124 -13.00 19.08 -3.60
N ARG A 125 -14.12 19.74 -3.28
CA ARG A 125 -14.47 20.06 -1.88
C ARG A 125 -14.61 18.79 -1.04
N TRP A 126 -15.28 17.77 -1.57
CA TRP A 126 -15.36 16.45 -0.96
C TRP A 126 -13.98 15.82 -0.76
N LEU A 127 -13.13 15.77 -1.81
CA LEU A 127 -11.78 15.21 -1.69
C LEU A 127 -10.94 15.94 -0.63
N LEU A 128 -11.02 17.28 -0.57
CA LEU A 128 -10.34 18.08 0.45
C LEU A 128 -10.82 17.77 1.88
N GLY A 129 -12.00 17.17 2.03
CA GLY A 129 -12.53 16.68 3.30
C GLY A 129 -11.65 15.63 3.98
N GLY A 130 -10.91 14.85 3.20
CA GLY A 130 -9.94 13.87 3.67
C GLY A 130 -8.53 14.40 3.91
N VAL A 131 -8.28 15.70 3.70
CA VAL A 131 -6.97 16.29 4.01
C VAL A 131 -6.93 16.64 5.49
N HIS A 132 -5.94 16.08 6.18
CA HIS A 132 -5.69 16.36 7.59
C HIS A 132 -4.25 16.88 7.73
N GLY A 133 -4.09 18.05 8.35
CA GLY A 133 -2.79 18.64 8.66
C GLY A 133 -2.65 18.85 10.16
N GLY A 134 -1.42 19.04 10.62
CA GLY A 134 -1.15 19.40 12.02
C GLY A 134 -1.87 20.68 12.43
N PRO A 135 -2.16 20.86 13.74
CA PRO A 135 -2.89 22.02 14.25
C PRO A 135 -2.19 23.36 13.95
N ASP A 136 -0.86 23.33 13.77
CA ASP A 136 -0.03 24.51 13.51
C ASP A 136 0.28 24.72 12.02
N GLU A 137 -0.27 23.90 11.12
CA GLU A 137 -0.01 24.04 9.69
C GLU A 137 -0.85 25.18 9.08
N PRO A 138 -0.22 26.18 8.43
CA PRO A 138 -0.92 27.35 7.89
C PRO A 138 -2.00 27.05 6.85
N LEU A 139 -1.94 25.86 6.22
CA LEU A 139 -2.87 25.43 5.18
C LEU A 139 -4.13 24.80 5.77
N THR A 140 -4.05 24.20 6.96
CA THR A 140 -5.17 23.48 7.59
C THR A 140 -6.42 24.36 7.72
N PRO A 141 -6.36 25.60 8.25
CA PRO A 141 -7.54 26.47 8.32
C PRO A 141 -8.08 26.89 6.96
N ARG A 142 -7.24 26.95 5.92
CA ARG A 142 -7.67 27.34 4.58
C ARG A 142 -8.45 26.22 3.90
N ILE A 143 -7.93 25.00 3.99
CA ILE A 143 -8.57 23.79 3.45
C ILE A 143 -9.88 23.51 4.20
N ALA A 144 -9.88 23.59 5.54
CA ALA A 144 -11.08 23.38 6.35
C ALA A 144 -12.26 24.31 6.00
N ARG A 145 -12.00 25.52 5.47
CA ARG A 145 -13.06 26.45 5.06
C ARG A 145 -13.78 26.06 3.76
N ILE A 146 -13.14 25.26 2.92
CA ILE A 146 -13.66 24.88 1.60
C ILE A 146 -13.99 23.39 1.50
N ALA A 147 -13.45 22.58 2.40
CA ALA A 147 -13.63 21.14 2.44
C ALA A 147 -15.05 20.75 2.88
N ASP A 148 -15.56 19.68 2.28
CA ASP A 148 -16.75 18.96 2.74
C ASP A 148 -16.31 17.72 3.53
N SER A 149 -15.77 17.97 4.73
CA SER A 149 -15.25 16.91 5.59
C SER A 149 -16.35 15.97 6.08
N GLU A 150 -17.56 16.44 6.31
CA GLU A 150 -18.65 15.59 6.79
C GLU A 150 -19.01 14.52 5.74
N ALA A 151 -19.23 14.93 4.49
CA ALA A 151 -19.56 13.97 3.43
C ALA A 151 -18.40 13.00 3.17
N TRP A 152 -17.15 13.48 3.18
CA TRP A 152 -15.99 12.62 3.01
C TRP A 152 -15.87 11.58 4.13
N GLN A 153 -16.07 11.97 5.39
CA GLN A 153 -15.96 11.06 6.53
C GLN A 153 -17.03 9.96 6.50
N VAL A 154 -18.24 10.26 6.02
CA VAL A 154 -19.29 9.24 5.82
C VAL A 154 -18.84 8.19 4.82
N ASP A 155 -18.30 8.61 3.68
CA ASP A 155 -17.81 7.68 2.65
C ASP A 155 -16.56 6.92 3.11
N HIS A 156 -15.66 7.58 3.84
CA HIS A 156 -14.47 6.95 4.40
C HIS A 156 -14.81 5.85 5.41
N LEU A 157 -15.73 6.14 6.33
CA LEU A 157 -16.21 5.14 7.28
C LEU A 157 -16.88 3.97 6.56
N ALA A 158 -17.69 4.26 5.53
CA ALA A 158 -18.35 3.21 4.75
C ALA A 158 -17.35 2.33 3.97
N GLN A 159 -16.27 2.92 3.44
CA GLN A 159 -15.19 2.17 2.78
C GLN A 159 -14.45 1.27 3.78
N ARG A 160 -14.12 1.80 4.96
CA ARG A 160 -13.34 1.08 5.98
C ARG A 160 -14.12 0.02 6.72
N THR A 161 -15.44 0.14 6.80
CA THR A 161 -16.26 -0.82 7.55
C THR A 161 -16.32 -2.16 6.78
N PRO A 162 -15.74 -3.25 7.33
CA PRO A 162 -15.82 -4.55 6.68
C PRO A 162 -17.26 -5.04 6.65
N ARG A 163 -17.64 -5.75 5.58
CA ARG A 163 -18.97 -6.39 5.48
C ARG A 163 -19.13 -7.49 6.53
N GLU A 164 -18.06 -8.24 6.74
CA GLU A 164 -17.96 -9.32 7.70
C GLU A 164 -16.67 -9.09 8.51
N PRO A 165 -16.77 -8.49 9.71
CA PRO A 165 -15.62 -8.28 10.58
C PRO A 165 -14.97 -9.61 10.96
N LEU A 166 -13.64 -9.68 10.89
CA LEU A 166 -12.89 -10.85 11.35
C LEU A 166 -12.81 -10.89 12.88
N ASP A 167 -12.99 -12.08 13.44
CA ASP A 167 -12.68 -12.39 14.83
C ASP A 167 -11.45 -13.30 14.87
N CYS A 168 -10.27 -12.70 14.67
CA CYS A 168 -9.01 -13.44 14.53
C CYS A 168 -8.72 -14.39 15.71
N ALA A 169 -9.14 -14.03 16.91
CA ALA A 169 -8.92 -14.83 18.12
C ALA A 169 -9.71 -16.14 18.17
N SER A 170 -10.83 -16.25 17.44
CA SER A 170 -11.63 -17.48 17.37
C SER A 170 -11.32 -18.34 16.14
N MET A 171 -10.56 -17.82 15.19
CA MET A 171 -10.17 -18.52 13.97
C MET A 171 -9.09 -19.57 14.26
N SER A 172 -9.14 -20.68 13.53
CA SER A 172 -7.99 -21.59 13.45
C SER A 172 -6.84 -20.94 12.70
N VAL A 173 -5.61 -21.44 12.91
CA VAL A 173 -4.42 -20.94 12.21
C VAL A 173 -4.57 -21.03 10.69
N SER A 174 -5.22 -22.08 10.18
CA SER A 174 -5.47 -22.24 8.75
C SER A 174 -6.45 -21.19 8.20
N GLU A 175 -7.56 -20.93 8.92
CA GLU A 175 -8.51 -19.87 8.55
C GLU A 175 -7.83 -18.49 8.60
N LEU A 176 -7.01 -18.24 9.61
CA LEU A 176 -6.27 -16.99 9.75
C LEU A 176 -5.24 -16.81 8.62
N ALA A 177 -4.54 -17.87 8.22
CA ALA A 177 -3.62 -17.83 7.08
C ALA A 177 -4.36 -17.48 5.77
N HIS A 178 -5.55 -18.04 5.55
CA HIS A 178 -6.36 -17.70 4.38
C HIS A 178 -6.85 -16.24 4.41
N ALA A 179 -7.33 -15.77 5.56
CA ALA A 179 -7.73 -14.38 5.73
C ALA A 179 -6.55 -13.42 5.56
N TRP A 180 -5.36 -13.78 6.07
CA TRP A 180 -4.14 -13.03 5.87
C TRP A 180 -3.82 -12.86 4.38
N VAL A 181 -3.79 -13.97 3.63
CA VAL A 181 -3.51 -13.93 2.19
C VAL A 181 -4.56 -13.09 1.47
N GLU A 182 -5.84 -13.22 1.81
CA GLU A 182 -6.90 -12.42 1.20
C GLU A 182 -6.70 -10.92 1.47
N GLN A 183 -6.60 -10.51 2.74
CA GLN A 183 -6.52 -9.09 3.11
C GLN A 183 -5.24 -8.43 2.58
N TYR A 184 -4.09 -9.10 2.67
CA TYR A 184 -2.83 -8.57 2.16
C TYR A 184 -2.73 -8.60 0.63
N SER A 185 -3.56 -9.39 -0.06
CA SER A 185 -3.64 -9.38 -1.54
C SER A 185 -4.41 -8.18 -2.08
N ARG A 186 -5.35 -7.61 -1.32
CA ARG A 186 -6.22 -6.53 -1.78
C ARG A 186 -5.41 -5.30 -2.20
N SER A 187 -5.92 -4.60 -3.21
CA SER A 187 -5.39 -3.29 -3.59
C SER A 187 -5.57 -2.29 -2.45
N ASP A 188 -4.76 -1.23 -2.42
CA ASP A 188 -4.82 -0.24 -1.32
C ASP A 188 -6.22 0.43 -1.22
N ARG A 189 -6.97 0.54 -2.34
CA ARG A 189 -8.36 1.05 -2.32
C ARG A 189 -9.40 0.09 -1.75
N ASP A 190 -9.15 -1.22 -1.87
CA ASP A 190 -10.11 -2.28 -1.54
C ASP A 190 -9.87 -2.84 -0.11
N GLN A 191 -8.89 -2.28 0.61
CA GLN A 191 -8.63 -2.60 2.01
C GLN A 191 -9.65 -1.95 2.94
N ASP A 192 -10.06 -2.71 3.95
CA ASP A 192 -10.99 -2.31 5.00
C ASP A 192 -10.37 -2.61 6.38
N ASP A 193 -11.13 -2.40 7.46
CA ASP A 193 -10.62 -2.57 8.83
C ASP A 193 -10.30 -4.02 9.20
N ASN A 194 -10.62 -5.02 8.37
CA ASN A 194 -10.13 -6.38 8.59
C ASN A 194 -8.61 -6.48 8.43
N LEU A 195 -7.98 -5.66 7.59
CA LEU A 195 -6.52 -5.63 7.52
C LEU A 195 -5.92 -5.18 8.87
N PHE A 196 -6.51 -4.16 9.50
CA PHE A 196 -6.08 -3.69 10.81
C PHE A 196 -6.34 -4.71 11.91
N ALA A 197 -7.47 -5.42 11.87
CA ALA A 197 -7.76 -6.51 12.80
C ALA A 197 -6.70 -7.62 12.74
N ILE A 198 -6.26 -7.99 11.53
CA ILE A 198 -5.15 -8.95 11.37
C ILE A 198 -3.85 -8.37 11.91
N MET A 199 -3.49 -7.14 11.54
CA MET A 199 -2.23 -6.51 12.01
C MET A 199 -2.15 -6.37 13.54
N ASP A 200 -3.27 -6.04 14.18
CA ASP A 200 -3.38 -5.97 15.63
C ASP A 200 -3.21 -7.36 16.25
N PHE A 201 -3.89 -8.37 15.73
CA PHE A 201 -3.75 -9.75 16.21
C PHE A 201 -2.34 -10.31 16.01
N GLU A 202 -1.69 -10.01 14.87
CA GLU A 202 -0.29 -10.38 14.66
C GLU A 202 0.63 -9.70 15.67
N ARG A 203 0.39 -8.43 16.01
CA ARG A 203 1.18 -7.75 17.05
C ARG A 203 1.04 -8.46 18.39
N ASP A 204 -0.17 -8.81 18.77
CA ASP A 204 -0.44 -9.53 20.02
C ASP A 204 0.25 -10.90 20.02
N LEU A 205 0.21 -11.65 18.91
CA LEU A 205 0.97 -12.89 18.77
C LEU A 205 2.48 -12.65 18.93
N ARG A 206 3.05 -11.64 18.27
CA ARG A 206 4.49 -11.37 18.38
C ARG A 206 4.95 -11.03 19.80
N GLU A 207 4.10 -10.36 20.58
CA GLU A 207 4.43 -9.93 21.93
C GLU A 207 4.15 -11.02 22.98
N GLU A 208 3.07 -11.78 22.82
CA GLU A 208 2.55 -12.70 23.84
C GLU A 208 2.74 -14.18 23.49
N ASP A 209 2.71 -14.55 22.20
CA ASP A 209 2.86 -15.92 21.70
C ASP A 209 3.68 -15.97 20.38
N PRO A 210 5.00 -15.70 20.43
CA PRO A 210 5.86 -15.74 19.24
C PRO A 210 5.84 -17.10 18.53
N ASP A 211 5.57 -18.16 19.29
CA ASP A 211 5.45 -19.52 18.77
C ASP A 211 4.18 -19.67 17.91
N GLY A 212 3.04 -19.13 18.34
CA GLY A 212 1.82 -19.07 17.54
C GLY A 212 1.98 -18.22 16.26
N MET A 213 2.78 -17.15 16.31
CA MET A 213 3.12 -16.39 15.11
C MET A 213 3.94 -17.22 14.11
N ILE A 214 4.89 -18.03 14.57
CA ILE A 214 5.66 -18.96 13.72
C ILE A 214 4.71 -19.98 13.07
N ASP A 215 3.74 -20.52 13.80
CA ASP A 215 2.73 -21.43 13.24
C ASP A 215 1.92 -20.78 12.12
N LEU A 216 1.49 -19.52 12.31
CA LEU A 216 0.80 -18.75 11.28
C LEU A 216 1.68 -18.54 10.04
N ILE A 217 2.94 -18.15 10.22
CA ILE A 217 3.89 -17.97 9.10
C ILE A 217 4.06 -19.27 8.32
N LEU A 218 4.20 -20.41 9.01
CA LEU A 218 4.32 -21.72 8.36
C LEU A 218 3.05 -22.09 7.57
N GLU A 219 1.86 -21.81 8.10
CA GLU A 219 0.59 -22.03 7.38
C GLU A 219 0.47 -21.12 6.15
N ILE A 220 0.83 -19.84 6.24
CA ILE A 220 0.83 -18.93 5.09
C ILE A 220 1.79 -19.43 4.01
N VAL A 221 3.02 -19.81 4.39
CA VAL A 221 4.02 -20.33 3.44
C VAL A 221 3.54 -21.61 2.75
N LYS A 222 2.68 -22.43 3.38
CA LYS A 222 2.10 -23.61 2.70
C LYS A 222 1.21 -23.20 1.53
N ILE A 223 0.37 -22.17 1.71
CA ILE A 223 -0.68 -21.80 0.75
C ILE A 223 -0.27 -20.70 -0.23
N GLU A 224 0.76 -19.89 0.07
CA GLU A 224 1.12 -18.71 -0.73
C GLU A 224 2.52 -18.82 -1.36
N SER A 225 2.63 -18.54 -2.65
CA SER A 225 3.87 -18.59 -3.43
C SER A 225 4.22 -17.27 -4.14
N ASN A 226 3.36 -16.26 -4.04
CA ASN A 226 3.59 -14.95 -4.65
C ASN A 226 4.73 -14.22 -3.92
N PRO A 227 5.80 -13.83 -4.64
CA PRO A 227 6.99 -13.25 -4.02
C PRO A 227 6.72 -11.89 -3.37
N VAL A 228 5.74 -11.11 -3.86
CA VAL A 228 5.40 -9.81 -3.26
C VAL A 228 4.78 -10.00 -1.88
N LEU A 229 3.87 -10.96 -1.72
CA LEU A 229 3.28 -11.27 -0.41
C LEU A 229 4.28 -11.92 0.54
N LEU A 230 5.12 -12.83 0.03
CA LEU A 230 6.16 -13.44 0.84
C LEU A 230 7.19 -12.41 1.34
N ALA A 231 7.49 -11.37 0.55
CA ALA A 231 8.34 -10.28 1.00
C ALA A 231 7.74 -9.51 2.19
N LEU A 232 6.41 -9.30 2.22
CA LEU A 232 5.73 -8.67 3.36
C LEU A 232 5.80 -9.54 4.62
N LEU A 233 5.64 -10.85 4.45
CA LEU A 233 5.74 -11.82 5.53
C LEU A 233 7.17 -11.87 6.11
N ALA A 234 8.19 -11.76 5.24
CA ALA A 234 9.60 -11.74 5.65
C ALA A 234 9.98 -10.45 6.39
N ALA A 235 9.63 -9.27 5.85
CA ALA A 235 10.04 -7.96 6.34
C ALA A 235 9.25 -7.43 7.56
N GLY A 236 8.28 -8.20 8.07
CA GLY A 236 7.50 -7.83 9.25
C GLY A 236 7.35 -9.02 10.19
N PRO A 237 6.28 -9.83 10.04
CA PRO A 237 6.00 -11.01 10.85
C PRO A 237 7.22 -11.86 11.23
N LEU A 238 7.99 -12.31 10.24
CA LEU A 238 9.12 -13.21 10.49
C LEU A 238 10.32 -12.48 11.11
N GLU A 239 10.61 -11.25 10.68
CA GLU A 239 11.67 -10.43 11.28
C GLU A 239 11.45 -10.23 12.77
N ASP A 240 10.24 -9.86 13.14
CA ASP A 240 9.91 -9.45 14.51
C ASP A 240 9.88 -10.62 15.49
N VAL A 241 9.64 -11.86 15.04
CA VAL A 241 9.66 -13.04 15.91
C VAL A 241 11.04 -13.67 16.06
N ILE A 242 12.06 -13.20 15.35
CA ILE A 242 13.44 -13.70 15.50
C ILE A 242 14.03 -13.16 16.80
N SER A 243 14.27 -14.06 17.75
CA SER A 243 14.87 -13.75 19.04
C SER A 243 15.68 -14.94 19.55
N VAL A 244 16.42 -14.74 20.65
CA VAL A 244 17.10 -15.83 21.35
C VAL A 244 16.10 -16.91 21.82
N GLY A 245 14.85 -16.56 22.10
CA GLY A 245 13.83 -17.50 22.55
C GLY A 245 13.25 -18.39 21.44
N THR A 246 13.31 -17.94 20.19
CA THR A 246 12.63 -18.59 19.04
C THR A 246 13.59 -19.16 18.01
N ILE A 247 14.86 -18.75 18.01
CA ILE A 247 15.85 -19.12 16.99
C ILE A 247 16.05 -20.63 16.85
N ASP A 248 16.00 -21.40 17.93
CA ASP A 248 16.14 -22.86 17.88
C ASP A 248 15.01 -23.52 17.08
N ARG A 249 13.78 -23.00 17.23
CA ARG A 249 12.61 -23.44 16.46
C ARG A 249 12.74 -23.02 15.00
N ILE A 250 13.15 -21.78 14.73
CA ILE A 250 13.35 -21.27 13.38
C ILE A 250 14.38 -22.13 12.62
N GLU A 251 15.50 -22.48 13.26
CA GLU A 251 16.51 -23.38 12.69
C GLU A 251 15.97 -24.79 12.41
N HIS A 252 15.12 -25.31 13.30
CA HIS A 252 14.47 -26.60 13.10
C HIS A 252 13.57 -26.59 11.86
N GLU A 253 12.67 -25.61 11.79
CA GLU A 253 11.71 -25.47 10.69
C GLU A 253 12.41 -25.21 9.36
N ALA A 254 13.42 -24.35 9.32
CA ALA A 254 14.20 -24.07 8.10
C ALA A 254 14.97 -25.30 7.59
N ARG A 255 15.32 -26.25 8.47
CA ARG A 255 15.99 -27.50 8.07
C ARG A 255 15.03 -28.45 7.36
N ILE A 256 13.76 -28.47 7.74
CA ILE A 256 12.75 -29.41 7.23
C ILE A 256 11.83 -28.80 6.17
N ASN A 257 11.77 -27.46 6.08
CA ASN A 257 10.92 -26.73 5.15
C ASN A 257 11.76 -25.74 4.32
N GLU A 258 12.06 -26.13 3.08
CA GLU A 258 12.84 -25.33 2.13
C GLU A 258 12.18 -23.97 1.83
N ARG A 259 10.85 -23.92 1.68
CA ARG A 259 10.14 -22.65 1.40
C ARG A 259 10.24 -21.68 2.58
N PHE A 260 10.19 -22.18 3.81
CA PHE A 260 10.41 -21.35 5.00
C PHE A 260 11.87 -20.88 5.10
N ARG A 261 12.83 -21.73 4.74
CA ARG A 261 14.24 -21.33 4.64
C ARG A 261 14.45 -20.23 3.59
N ASP A 262 13.81 -20.33 2.43
CA ASP A 262 13.90 -19.31 1.38
C ASP A 262 13.26 -17.97 1.83
N LEU A 263 12.19 -18.04 2.62
CA LEU A 263 11.56 -16.86 3.23
C LEU A 263 12.51 -16.11 4.18
N LEU A 264 13.34 -16.83 4.95
CA LEU A 264 14.37 -16.22 5.81
C LEU A 264 15.37 -15.37 5.02
N GLY A 265 15.53 -15.64 3.72
CA GLY A 265 16.38 -14.87 2.82
C GLY A 265 15.93 -13.41 2.63
N GLY A 266 14.66 -13.11 2.86
CA GLY A 266 14.09 -11.76 2.76
C GLY A 266 14.05 -10.98 4.07
N VAL A 267 14.58 -11.52 5.17
CA VAL A 267 14.51 -10.89 6.50
C VAL A 267 15.67 -9.91 6.73
N TRP A 268 15.38 -8.74 7.30
CA TRP A 268 16.36 -7.67 7.54
C TRP A 268 16.81 -7.58 9.01
N TYR A 269 17.54 -8.58 9.51
CA TYR A 269 17.97 -8.67 10.91
C TYR A 269 19.20 -7.80 11.30
N TYR A 270 19.36 -6.60 10.75
CA TYR A 270 20.53 -5.75 11.03
C TYR A 270 20.66 -5.32 12.50
N ARG A 271 19.54 -5.27 13.24
CA ARG A 271 19.49 -4.95 14.67
C ARG A 271 19.69 -6.15 15.59
N ALA A 272 19.71 -7.37 15.06
CA ALA A 272 19.93 -8.57 15.85
C ALA A 272 21.35 -8.61 16.44
N SER A 273 21.53 -9.37 17.51
CA SER A 273 22.85 -9.63 18.09
C SER A 273 23.76 -10.38 17.09
N ASP A 274 25.07 -10.26 17.27
CA ASP A 274 26.05 -10.96 16.41
C ASP A 274 25.87 -12.49 16.43
N GLU A 275 25.40 -13.03 17.56
CA GLU A 275 25.05 -14.43 17.70
C GLU A 275 23.89 -14.82 16.78
N LEU A 276 22.77 -14.07 16.84
CA LEU A 276 21.62 -14.34 15.98
C LEU A 276 21.96 -14.17 14.51
N LYS A 277 22.71 -13.12 14.16
CA LYS A 277 23.21 -12.90 12.79
C LYS A 277 23.98 -14.10 12.26
N THR A 278 24.95 -14.59 13.04
CA THR A 278 25.78 -15.74 12.66
C THR A 278 24.94 -16.99 12.41
N ARG A 279 23.93 -17.23 13.26
CA ARG A 279 23.03 -18.38 13.13
C ARG A 279 22.13 -18.27 11.89
N LEU A 280 21.55 -17.09 11.66
CA LEU A 280 20.70 -16.83 10.48
C LEU A 280 21.51 -16.88 9.18
N ASP A 281 22.71 -16.33 9.15
CA ASP A 281 23.62 -16.39 8.01
C ASP A 281 23.93 -17.85 7.62
N ALA A 282 24.11 -18.72 8.61
CA ALA A 282 24.34 -20.14 8.37
C ALA A 282 23.13 -20.88 7.78
N LEU A 283 21.91 -20.38 7.99
CA LEU A 283 20.69 -20.94 7.41
C LEU A 283 20.44 -20.43 5.99
N VAL A 284 20.62 -19.13 5.77
CA VAL A 284 20.26 -18.45 4.52
C VAL A 284 21.33 -18.63 3.45
N GLY A 285 22.61 -18.68 3.82
CA GLY A 285 23.71 -18.78 2.86
C GLY A 285 23.68 -17.66 1.81
N GLU A 286 23.73 -18.03 0.52
CA GLU A 286 23.67 -17.09 -0.61
C GLU A 286 22.25 -16.68 -1.01
N SER A 287 21.20 -17.26 -0.40
CA SER A 287 19.80 -17.09 -0.81
C SER A 287 19.14 -15.77 -0.37
N ARG A 288 19.91 -14.67 -0.27
CA ARG A 288 19.36 -13.34 0.07
C ARG A 288 18.74 -12.68 -1.17
N TRP A 289 17.55 -12.08 -1.03
CA TRP A 289 16.90 -11.32 -2.10
C TRP A 289 16.12 -10.12 -1.55
#